data_AF-A0A2K3M7G0-F1
#
_entry.id   AF-A0A2K3M7G0-F1
#
_cell.length_a   1.000
_cell.length_b   1.000
_cell.length_c   1.000
_cell.angle_alpha   90.00
_cell.angle_beta   90.00
_cell.angle_gamma   90.00
#
_symmetry.space_group_name_H-M   'P 1'
#
loop_
_entity.id
_entity.type
_entity.pdbx_description
1 polymer ?
#
loop_
_entity_poly.entity_id
_entity_poly.type
_entity_poly.pdbx_seq_one_letter_code
_entity_poly.pdbx_strand_id
1 'polypeptide(L)'
;MSMIENLFPSPKPKPSFLLQPSSSSSLSSSQTQLVKNEVCPKQNPNKGTNVNNEGSSFDILNYESWVSPQVLKHHSVFTSNKDIVHLRQKIQLTLDSSSEDDFVCLPCSDEEECVCWQHKDENEPLFIYMYQFLFEKLSISLPFPKFQCDILVALNVAPTQLHPNTWGFVRAFEILCSCVGIEPSVNKFLYFFQVKVFGKMEWISASGRSGRRLLNAFDSSYKNWKNMFFRVRSVCSSYPFFLEEGGKPRFPLHWTTDPVPYTTFEVDRLDEVERYEVQQLSCLSVFHCANLIGLGENRHALMKYF
;
A
#
# COMPACT_ATOMS: atom_id res chain seq x y z
N MET A 1 31.28 -13.71 -12.30
CA MET A 1 30.71 -12.80 -13.33
C MET A 1 30.05 -13.52 -14.50
N SER A 2 30.63 -14.55 -15.13
CA SER A 2 30.07 -15.10 -16.40
C SER A 2 28.82 -15.99 -16.29
N MET A 3 28.49 -16.59 -15.14
CA MET A 3 27.28 -17.45 -15.04
C MET A 3 25.98 -16.65 -14.85
N ILE A 4 26.03 -15.46 -14.25
CA ILE A 4 24.83 -14.71 -13.84
C ILE A 4 24.37 -13.72 -14.91
N GLU A 5 25.29 -13.16 -15.70
CA GLU A 5 24.94 -12.40 -16.91
C GLU A 5 24.19 -13.26 -17.93
N ASN A 6 24.46 -14.58 -17.97
CA ASN A 6 23.73 -15.52 -18.81
C ASN A 6 22.30 -15.81 -18.29
N LEU A 7 22.05 -15.66 -16.99
CA LEU A 7 20.74 -15.89 -16.37
C LEU A 7 19.83 -14.65 -16.47
N PHE A 8 20.39 -13.44 -16.47
CA PHE A 8 19.65 -12.17 -16.48
C PHE A 8 20.19 -11.15 -17.50
N PRO A 9 20.02 -11.39 -18.82
CA PRO A 9 20.46 -10.46 -19.85
C PRO A 9 19.73 -9.12 -19.71
N SER A 10 20.47 -8.01 -19.88
CA SER A 10 19.92 -6.66 -19.76
C SER A 10 18.74 -6.43 -20.72
N PRO A 11 17.68 -5.70 -20.29
CA PRO A 11 16.57 -5.34 -21.17
C PRO A 11 17.07 -4.57 -22.39
N LYS A 12 16.67 -4.99 -23.59
CA LYS A 12 16.96 -4.22 -24.82
C LYS A 12 16.20 -2.89 -24.75
N PRO A 13 16.83 -1.74 -25.07
CA PRO A 13 16.14 -0.46 -25.07
C PRO A 13 14.98 -0.50 -26.08
N LYS A 14 13.79 -0.08 -25.63
CA LYS A 14 12.63 0.10 -26.52
C LYS A 14 12.95 1.17 -27.57
N PRO A 15 12.57 0.98 -28.85
CA PRO A 15 12.77 2.00 -29.87
C PRO A 15 11.96 3.25 -29.53
N SER A 16 12.66 4.38 -29.44
CA SER A 16 12.08 5.70 -29.26
C SER A 16 11.37 6.13 -30.54
N PHE A 17 10.04 6.15 -30.52
CA PHE A 17 9.27 6.84 -31.55
C PHE A 17 9.39 8.35 -31.32
N LEU A 18 10.22 8.99 -32.15
CA LEU A 18 10.29 10.44 -32.27
C LEU A 18 8.97 10.94 -32.89
N LEU A 19 8.11 11.57 -32.09
CA LEU A 19 7.02 12.38 -32.59
C LEU A 19 7.60 13.71 -33.11
N GLN A 20 7.55 13.92 -34.42
CA GLN A 20 7.83 15.22 -35.02
C GLN A 20 6.65 16.19 -34.80
N PRO A 21 6.91 17.49 -34.59
CA PRO A 21 5.85 18.49 -34.41
C PRO A 21 5.32 18.97 -35.76
N SER A 22 4.00 18.90 -35.97
CA SER A 22 3.32 19.56 -37.09
C SER A 22 2.86 20.96 -36.70
N SER A 23 3.22 21.89 -37.58
CA SER A 23 3.03 23.34 -37.52
C SER A 23 1.58 23.85 -37.55
N SER A 24 1.44 25.04 -36.98
CA SER A 24 0.30 25.92 -36.78
C SER A 24 -0.57 26.29 -38.00
N SER A 25 -1.85 26.57 -37.74
CA SER A 25 -2.62 27.63 -38.41
C SER A 25 -3.52 28.35 -37.40
N SER A 26 -3.68 29.66 -37.58
CA SER A 26 -4.20 30.65 -36.63
C SER A 26 -5.54 31.27 -37.06
N LEU A 27 -6.12 32.05 -36.13
CA LEU A 27 -7.27 33.00 -36.19
C LEU A 27 -8.65 32.38 -35.83
N SER A 28 -9.52 32.99 -35.02
CA SER A 28 -9.65 34.39 -34.60
C SER A 28 -10.18 34.57 -33.17
N SER A 29 -9.85 35.74 -32.64
CA SER A 29 -10.33 36.42 -31.43
C SER A 29 -11.85 36.52 -31.31
N SER A 30 -12.37 36.40 -30.07
CA SER A 30 -13.45 37.24 -29.54
C SER A 30 -13.62 37.11 -28.01
N GLN A 31 -13.52 38.28 -27.37
CA GLN A 31 -14.29 38.74 -26.21
C GLN A 31 -14.11 38.11 -24.82
N THR A 32 -13.41 38.90 -24.01
CA THR A 32 -13.44 39.00 -22.55
C THR A 32 -14.88 39.06 -22.01
N GLN A 33 -15.27 38.10 -21.17
CA GLN A 33 -16.25 38.33 -20.11
C GLN A 33 -15.80 37.64 -18.82
N LEU A 34 -15.65 38.47 -17.78
CA LEU A 34 -15.58 38.08 -16.39
C LEU A 34 -16.80 37.25 -16.03
N VAL A 35 -16.60 35.97 -15.69
CA VAL A 35 -17.59 35.18 -14.94
C VAL A 35 -17.04 34.94 -13.55
N LYS A 36 -17.85 35.35 -12.60
CA LYS A 36 -17.62 35.40 -11.15
C LYS A 36 -17.51 33.98 -10.59
N ASN A 37 -16.67 33.87 -9.56
CA ASN A 37 -16.60 32.80 -8.56
C ASN A 37 -17.88 31.95 -8.45
N GLU A 38 -17.84 30.70 -8.89
CA GLU A 38 -18.81 29.70 -8.48
C GLU A 38 -18.30 28.96 -7.24
N VAL A 39 -19.04 29.19 -6.17
CA VAL A 39 -18.87 28.66 -4.83
C VAL A 39 -19.45 27.24 -4.80
N CYS A 40 -18.75 26.28 -4.18
CA CYS A 40 -19.28 24.95 -3.86
C CYS A 40 -20.66 25.07 -3.17
N PRO A 41 -21.68 24.27 -3.54
CA PRO A 41 -23.01 24.43 -2.98
C PRO A 41 -23.02 24.21 -1.46
N LYS A 42 -23.31 25.28 -0.71
CA LYS A 42 -23.72 25.20 0.69
C LYS A 42 -25.19 24.78 0.74
N GLN A 43 -25.49 23.61 1.26
CA GLN A 43 -26.86 23.25 1.65
C GLN A 43 -27.17 23.87 3.02
N ASN A 44 -28.26 24.64 3.09
CA ASN A 44 -28.71 25.35 4.29
C ASN A 44 -29.75 24.48 5.06
N PRO A 45 -29.84 24.62 6.39
CA PRO A 45 -30.57 23.69 7.25
C PRO A 45 -32.05 24.07 7.47
N ASN A 46 -32.79 23.08 8.00
CA ASN A 46 -34.09 23.15 8.69
C ASN A 46 -35.38 22.86 7.89
N LYS A 47 -35.90 21.64 8.08
CA LYS A 47 -37.30 21.43 8.49
C LYS A 47 -37.31 20.38 9.62
N GLY A 48 -37.67 20.83 10.81
CA GLY A 48 -37.78 19.97 11.99
C GLY A 48 -39.02 19.08 11.93
N THR A 49 -38.89 17.88 12.50
CA THR A 49 -39.99 17.14 13.12
C THR A 49 -39.42 16.38 14.31
N ASN A 50 -39.98 16.66 15.49
CA ASN A 50 -39.66 16.01 16.76
C ASN A 50 -39.88 14.50 16.67
N VAL A 51 -38.86 13.71 16.96
CA VAL A 51 -39.02 12.35 17.48
C VAL A 51 -38.02 12.17 18.62
N ASN A 52 -38.55 11.61 19.71
CA ASN A 52 -37.97 11.62 21.03
C ASN A 52 -36.60 10.95 21.12
N ASN A 53 -35.76 11.56 21.94
CA ASN A 53 -34.45 11.13 22.37
C ASN A 53 -34.58 9.90 23.26
N GLU A 54 -34.24 8.72 22.75
CA GLU A 54 -33.79 7.60 23.56
C GLU A 54 -32.50 7.05 22.93
N GLY A 55 -31.48 6.89 23.77
CA GLY A 55 -30.09 6.70 23.37
C GLY A 55 -29.88 5.59 22.34
N SER A 56 -29.56 6.00 21.12
CA SER A 56 -28.89 5.13 20.15
C SER A 56 -27.43 5.00 20.59
N SER A 57 -27.17 4.08 21.52
CA SER A 57 -25.84 3.49 21.69
C SER A 57 -25.36 3.10 20.30
N PHE A 58 -24.37 3.83 19.80
CA PHE A 58 -23.78 3.62 18.50
C PHE A 58 -23.46 2.14 18.33
N ASP A 59 -24.02 1.51 17.31
CA ASP A 59 -23.60 0.19 16.88
C ASP A 59 -22.13 0.30 16.45
N ILE A 60 -21.22 0.12 17.41
CA ILE A 60 -19.87 -0.34 17.19
C ILE A 60 -20.06 -1.53 16.24
N LEU A 61 -19.66 -1.41 14.97
CA LEU A 61 -19.50 -2.59 14.10
C LEU A 61 -18.87 -3.63 14.99
N ASN A 62 -19.44 -4.83 15.09
CA ASN A 62 -19.11 -5.80 16.13
C ASN A 62 -17.66 -6.33 15.95
N TYR A 63 -16.66 -5.46 16.01
CA TYR A 63 -15.25 -5.71 15.84
C TYR A 63 -14.81 -6.69 16.93
N GLU A 64 -15.41 -6.61 18.11
CA GLU A 64 -15.17 -7.58 19.18
C GLU A 64 -15.53 -9.02 18.80
N SER A 65 -16.46 -9.24 17.87
CA SER A 65 -16.81 -10.59 17.42
C SER A 65 -15.77 -11.21 16.50
N TRP A 66 -14.97 -10.42 15.77
CA TRP A 66 -14.09 -10.94 14.73
C TRP A 66 -12.63 -10.47 14.81
N VAL A 67 -12.35 -9.34 15.46
CA VAL A 67 -11.01 -8.78 15.70
C VAL A 67 -10.48 -9.23 17.07
N SER A 68 -9.18 -9.53 17.15
CA SER A 68 -8.52 -9.83 18.42
C SER A 68 -8.52 -8.62 19.36
N PRO A 69 -8.79 -8.80 20.67
CA PRO A 69 -8.64 -7.72 21.66
C PRO A 69 -7.22 -7.12 21.68
N GLN A 70 -6.22 -7.87 21.24
CA GLN A 70 -4.84 -7.36 21.10
C GLN A 70 -4.71 -6.28 20.03
N VAL A 71 -5.59 -6.23 19.04
CA VAL A 71 -5.64 -5.15 18.04
C VAL A 71 -6.44 -3.97 18.61
N LEU A 72 -7.61 -4.24 19.19
CA LEU A 72 -8.54 -3.23 19.71
C LEU A 72 -7.97 -2.39 20.86
N LYS A 73 -6.96 -2.88 21.58
CA LYS A 73 -6.31 -2.11 22.65
C LYS A 73 -5.29 -1.07 22.18
N HIS A 74 -4.96 -1.03 20.88
CA HIS A 74 -3.93 -0.13 20.35
C HIS A 74 -4.58 1.05 19.64
N HIS A 75 -4.47 2.21 20.27
CA HIS A 75 -4.87 3.51 19.72
C HIS A 75 -3.65 4.22 19.15
N SER A 76 -3.88 5.15 18.23
CA SER A 76 -2.78 5.90 17.61
C SER A 76 -2.11 6.85 18.60
N VAL A 77 -0.79 7.02 18.46
CA VAL A 77 -0.06 8.13 19.11
C VAL A 77 -0.18 9.45 18.36
N PHE A 78 -0.73 9.45 17.15
CA PHE A 78 -0.91 10.63 16.30
C PHE A 78 -2.34 11.16 16.42
N THR A 79 -2.64 11.81 17.53
CA THR A 79 -4.01 12.27 17.85
C THR A 79 -4.26 13.75 17.57
N SER A 80 -3.19 14.51 17.29
CA SER A 80 -3.29 15.94 16.97
C SER A 80 -2.58 16.32 15.67
N ASN A 81 -2.96 17.47 15.11
CA ASN A 81 -2.25 18.06 13.96
C ASN A 81 -0.77 18.32 14.25
N LYS A 82 -0.42 18.63 15.51
CA LYS A 82 0.98 18.81 15.91
C LYS A 82 1.75 17.50 15.73
N ASP A 83 1.17 16.36 16.09
CA ASP A 83 1.82 15.06 15.95
C ASP A 83 2.02 14.69 14.48
N ILE A 84 1.02 15.00 13.64
CA ILE A 84 1.13 14.81 12.19
C ILE A 84 2.24 15.68 11.58
N VAL A 85 2.38 16.94 11.99
CA VAL A 85 3.50 17.78 11.54
C VAL A 85 4.85 17.17 11.91
N HIS A 86 5.01 16.65 13.14
CA HIS A 86 6.25 15.98 13.55
C HIS A 86 6.48 14.65 12.82
N LEU A 87 5.41 13.89 12.55
CA LEU A 87 5.47 12.68 11.74
C LEU A 87 6.00 13.00 10.33
N ARG A 88 5.47 14.04 9.69
CA ARG A 88 5.82 14.44 8.33
C ARG A 88 7.24 14.98 8.18
N GLN A 89 7.88 15.39 9.27
CA GLN A 89 9.33 15.67 9.27
C GLN A 89 10.19 14.39 9.20
N LYS A 90 9.63 13.23 9.54
CA LYS A 90 10.34 11.94 9.60
C LYS A 90 10.05 11.02 8.42
N ILE A 91 8.93 11.24 7.72
CA ILE A 91 8.49 10.37 6.63
C ILE A 91 8.24 11.15 5.35
N GLN A 92 8.58 10.51 4.24
CA GLN A 92 8.18 10.87 2.89
C GLN A 92 7.13 9.85 2.43
N LEU A 93 5.99 10.31 1.90
CA LEU A 93 4.92 9.42 1.46
C LEU A 93 5.14 8.92 0.03
N THR A 94 5.79 9.70 -0.82
CA THR A 94 5.95 9.44 -2.26
C THR A 94 7.44 9.31 -2.61
N LEU A 95 7.74 8.82 -3.81
CA LEU A 95 9.13 8.79 -4.30
C LEU A 95 9.64 10.16 -4.74
N ASP A 96 8.73 11.01 -5.24
CA ASP A 96 9.03 12.36 -5.73
C ASP A 96 8.32 13.40 -4.87
N SER A 97 9.10 14.31 -4.29
CA SER A 97 8.60 15.41 -3.47
C SER A 97 7.55 16.28 -4.16
N SER A 98 7.52 16.33 -5.51
CA SER A 98 6.52 17.09 -6.27
C SER A 98 5.09 16.61 -6.07
N SER A 99 4.91 15.34 -5.68
CA SER A 99 3.61 14.68 -5.49
C SER A 99 3.20 14.54 -4.02
N GLU A 100 4.00 15.02 -3.07
CA GLU A 100 3.69 14.93 -1.65
C GLU A 100 2.42 15.70 -1.26
N ASP A 101 2.17 16.81 -1.95
CA ASP A 101 1.01 17.67 -1.71
C ASP A 101 -0.31 17.03 -2.19
N ASP A 102 -0.25 15.92 -2.94
CA ASP A 102 -1.45 15.16 -3.34
C ASP A 102 -2.03 14.34 -2.18
N PHE A 103 -1.28 14.19 -1.08
CA PHE A 103 -1.63 13.35 0.06
C PHE A 103 -1.71 14.17 1.34
N VAL A 104 -2.77 13.93 2.12
CA VAL A 104 -2.93 14.54 3.44
C VAL A 104 -2.92 13.47 4.51
N CYS A 105 -2.02 13.64 5.47
CA CYS A 105 -2.06 12.89 6.72
C CYS A 105 -3.00 13.57 7.70
N LEU A 106 -3.85 12.78 8.35
CA LEU A 106 -4.76 13.25 9.38
C LEU A 106 -4.51 12.49 10.69
N PRO A 107 -4.69 13.17 11.84
CA PRO A 107 -4.64 12.50 13.12
C PRO A 107 -5.82 11.54 13.29
N CYS A 108 -5.64 10.56 14.18
CA CYS A 108 -6.72 9.73 14.71
C CYS A 108 -7.28 10.46 15.94
N SER A 109 -8.30 11.30 15.75
CA SER A 109 -8.74 12.26 16.77
C SER A 109 -9.71 11.69 17.80
N ASP A 110 -10.31 10.53 17.53
CA ASP A 110 -11.15 9.84 18.50
C ASP A 110 -10.25 8.94 19.39
N GLU A 111 -10.39 9.05 20.70
CA GLU A 111 -9.57 8.32 21.67
C GLU A 111 -9.80 6.81 21.58
N GLU A 112 -10.98 6.38 21.14
CA GLU A 112 -11.32 4.97 20.97
C GLU A 112 -10.90 4.43 19.58
N GLU A 113 -10.42 5.30 18.68
CA GLU A 113 -10.07 4.94 17.32
C GLU A 113 -8.98 3.88 17.24
N CYS A 114 -9.33 2.75 16.62
CA CYS A 114 -8.42 1.65 16.40
C CYS A 114 -8.07 1.50 14.92
N VAL A 115 -6.91 0.90 14.65
CA VAL A 115 -6.37 0.73 13.28
C VAL A 115 -7.24 -0.06 12.31
N CYS A 116 -8.21 -0.83 12.83
CA CYS A 116 -9.14 -1.66 12.06
C CYS A 116 -10.49 -0.99 11.81
N TRP A 117 -10.72 0.21 12.34
CA TRP A 117 -12.00 0.88 12.24
C TRP A 117 -12.30 1.36 10.81
N GLN A 118 -13.57 1.42 10.49
CA GLN A 118 -14.08 2.02 9.28
C GLN A 118 -15.06 3.11 9.73
N HIS A 119 -14.82 4.34 9.31
CA HIS A 119 -15.73 5.42 9.65
C HIS A 119 -17.00 5.30 8.78
N LYS A 120 -18.16 5.47 9.40
CA LYS A 120 -19.48 5.20 8.79
C LYS A 120 -20.14 6.42 8.14
N ASP A 121 -19.54 7.60 8.29
CA ASP A 121 -20.11 8.79 7.67
C ASP A 121 -19.88 8.73 6.16
N GLU A 122 -20.94 8.45 5.41
CA GLU A 122 -20.93 8.41 3.95
C GLU A 122 -20.49 9.74 3.33
N ASN A 123 -20.52 10.83 4.09
CA ASN A 123 -20.07 12.16 3.66
C ASN A 123 -18.59 12.42 3.99
N GLU A 124 -17.92 11.56 4.78
CA GLU A 124 -16.50 11.72 5.07
C GLU A 124 -15.66 11.28 3.84
N PRO A 125 -14.65 12.07 3.45
CA PRO A 125 -13.73 11.65 2.39
C PRO A 125 -13.05 10.32 2.74
N LEU A 126 -12.94 9.44 1.74
CA LEU A 126 -12.26 8.16 1.89
C LEU A 126 -10.81 8.36 2.36
N PHE A 127 -10.39 7.47 3.25
CA PHE A 127 -9.03 7.42 3.77
C PHE A 127 -8.59 5.97 3.93
N ILE A 128 -7.28 5.77 4.07
CA ILE A 128 -6.69 4.51 4.53
C ILE A 128 -5.88 4.77 5.79
N TYR A 129 -5.78 3.77 6.66
CA TYR A 129 -4.74 3.82 7.70
C TYR A 129 -3.41 3.38 7.13
N MET A 130 -2.33 3.96 7.65
CA MET A 130 -0.96 3.56 7.34
C MET A 130 -0.09 3.61 8.60
N TYR A 131 0.87 2.69 8.71
CA TYR A 131 1.90 2.74 9.76
C TYR A 131 3.06 3.65 9.36
N GLN A 132 3.58 4.46 10.29
CA GLN A 132 4.81 5.27 10.09
C GLN A 132 5.96 4.42 9.55
N PHE A 133 6.12 3.21 10.10
CA PHE A 133 7.22 2.30 9.79
C PHE A 133 7.32 1.94 8.30
N LEU A 134 6.18 1.88 7.59
CA LEU A 134 6.16 1.53 6.16
C LEU A 134 6.98 2.53 5.34
N PHE A 135 6.81 3.81 5.64
CA PHE A 135 7.52 4.89 4.97
C PHE A 135 8.95 5.05 5.53
N GLU A 136 9.10 5.06 6.85
CA GLU A 136 10.39 5.36 7.50
C GLU A 136 11.45 4.27 7.28
N LYS A 137 11.06 2.99 7.29
CA LYS A 137 12.01 1.85 7.32
C LYS A 137 11.91 0.93 6.13
N LEU A 138 10.72 0.79 5.54
CA LEU A 138 10.52 -0.11 4.40
C LEU A 138 10.58 0.60 3.05
N SER A 139 10.70 1.92 3.01
CA SER A 139 10.72 2.70 1.76
C SER A 139 9.52 2.36 0.87
N ILE A 140 8.36 2.15 1.50
CA ILE A 140 7.06 2.09 0.82
C ILE A 140 6.70 3.52 0.43
N SER A 141 6.10 3.66 -0.75
CA SER A 141 5.66 4.94 -1.27
C SER A 141 4.25 4.83 -1.84
N LEU A 142 3.57 5.97 -1.87
CA LEU A 142 2.29 6.19 -2.49
C LEU A 142 2.49 6.97 -3.80
N PRO A 143 1.67 6.73 -4.82
CA PRO A 143 0.67 5.66 -4.92
C PRO A 143 1.33 4.27 -4.90
N PHE A 144 0.66 3.25 -4.34
CA PHE A 144 1.21 1.90 -4.36
C PHE A 144 1.42 1.39 -5.79
N PRO A 145 2.59 0.78 -6.09
CA PRO A 145 2.82 0.06 -7.33
C PRO A 145 1.78 -1.04 -7.56
N LYS A 146 1.56 -1.41 -8.82
CA LYS A 146 0.56 -2.43 -9.21
C LYS A 146 0.72 -3.73 -8.42
N PHE A 147 1.96 -4.23 -8.30
CA PHE A 147 2.24 -5.46 -7.56
C PHE A 147 1.78 -5.40 -6.10
N GLN A 148 2.02 -4.28 -5.40
CA GLN A 148 1.60 -4.12 -4.00
C GLN A 148 0.07 -4.07 -3.88
N CYS A 149 -0.63 -3.38 -4.78
CA CYS A 149 -2.09 -3.41 -4.85
C CYS A 149 -2.61 -4.82 -5.10
N ASP A 150 -2.04 -5.54 -6.06
CA ASP A 150 -2.46 -6.90 -6.41
C ASP A 150 -2.29 -7.87 -5.23
N ILE A 151 -1.25 -7.70 -4.40
CA ILE A 151 -1.08 -8.47 -3.15
C ILE A 151 -2.22 -8.18 -2.17
N LEU A 152 -2.56 -6.91 -1.94
CA LEU A 152 -3.66 -6.52 -1.04
C LEU A 152 -5.01 -7.09 -1.52
N VAL A 153 -5.26 -7.05 -2.83
CA VAL A 153 -6.45 -7.64 -3.46
C VAL A 153 -6.45 -9.16 -3.31
N ALA A 154 -5.35 -9.84 -3.65
CA ALA A 154 -5.28 -11.30 -3.64
C ALA A 154 -5.42 -11.89 -2.23
N LEU A 155 -4.96 -11.16 -1.22
CA LEU A 155 -5.11 -11.53 0.19
C LEU A 155 -6.43 -11.02 0.79
N ASN A 156 -7.18 -10.18 0.07
CA ASN A 156 -8.37 -9.48 0.55
C ASN A 156 -8.11 -8.75 1.88
N VAL A 157 -7.10 -7.89 1.95
CA VAL A 157 -6.69 -7.20 3.19
C VAL A 157 -6.43 -5.72 2.96
N ALA A 158 -6.63 -4.92 4.02
CA ALA A 158 -6.16 -3.54 4.04
C ALA A 158 -4.66 -3.42 4.31
N PRO A 159 -4.04 -2.28 3.96
CA PRO A 159 -2.61 -2.05 4.19
C PRO A 159 -2.17 -2.31 5.65
N THR A 160 -2.93 -1.83 6.63
CA THR A 160 -2.59 -2.01 8.06
C THR A 160 -2.98 -3.37 8.63
N GLN A 161 -3.71 -4.19 7.87
CA GLN A 161 -4.02 -5.56 8.28
C GLN A 161 -2.82 -6.48 8.02
N LEU A 162 -1.89 -6.11 7.14
CA LEU A 162 -0.61 -6.82 6.98
C LEU A 162 0.36 -6.48 8.12
N HIS A 163 1.02 -7.51 8.64
CA HIS A 163 2.12 -7.33 9.58
C HIS A 163 3.32 -6.62 8.90
N PRO A 164 4.11 -5.77 9.60
CA PRO A 164 5.26 -5.10 9.02
C PRO A 164 6.29 -6.01 8.34
N ASN A 165 6.56 -7.20 8.89
CA ASN A 165 7.41 -8.20 8.19
C ASN A 165 6.82 -8.65 6.85
N THR A 166 5.49 -8.78 6.75
CA THR A 166 4.82 -9.13 5.49
C THR A 166 5.04 -8.04 4.46
N TRP A 167 4.89 -6.78 4.85
CA TRP A 167 5.25 -5.63 3.99
C TRP A 167 6.73 -5.64 3.61
N GLY A 168 7.63 -5.99 4.55
CA GLY A 168 9.04 -6.15 4.28
C GLY A 168 9.33 -7.21 3.21
N PHE A 169 8.65 -8.36 3.26
CA PHE A 169 8.74 -9.37 2.20
C PHE A 169 8.23 -8.87 0.86
N VAL A 170 7.05 -8.22 0.84
CA VAL A 170 6.47 -7.66 -0.39
C VAL A 170 7.45 -6.68 -1.04
N ARG A 171 7.97 -5.71 -0.28
CA ARG A 171 8.87 -4.69 -0.80
C ARG A 171 10.23 -5.23 -1.20
N ALA A 172 10.84 -6.10 -0.39
CA ALA A 172 12.12 -6.70 -0.73
C ALA A 172 12.01 -7.63 -1.95
N PHE A 173 10.90 -8.34 -2.11
CA PHE A 173 10.64 -9.16 -3.30
C PHE A 173 10.50 -8.30 -4.55
N GLU A 174 9.77 -7.19 -4.48
CA GLU A 174 9.64 -6.22 -5.57
C GLU A 174 11.00 -5.66 -6.01
N ILE A 175 11.81 -5.20 -5.05
CA ILE A 175 13.17 -4.70 -5.30
C ILE A 175 14.06 -5.78 -5.93
N LEU A 176 14.03 -7.00 -5.40
CA LEU A 176 14.83 -8.11 -5.91
C LEU A 176 14.46 -8.42 -7.36
N CYS A 177 13.16 -8.53 -7.66
CA CYS A 177 12.65 -8.78 -9.01
C CYS A 177 13.08 -7.68 -9.98
N SER A 178 12.91 -6.41 -9.60
CA SER A 178 13.35 -5.25 -10.40
C SER A 178 14.85 -5.31 -10.71
N CYS A 179 15.70 -5.59 -9.71
CA CYS A 179 17.14 -5.66 -9.90
C CYS A 179 17.59 -6.77 -10.86
N VAL A 180 16.87 -7.89 -10.91
CA VAL A 180 17.19 -9.01 -11.82
C VAL A 180 16.40 -8.96 -13.13
N GLY A 181 15.58 -7.93 -13.33
CA GLY A 181 14.79 -7.76 -14.57
C GLY A 181 13.60 -8.70 -14.70
N ILE A 182 13.06 -9.19 -13.58
CA ILE A 182 11.84 -10.00 -13.51
C ILE A 182 10.69 -9.09 -13.07
N GLU A 183 9.52 -9.21 -13.72
CA GLU A 183 8.32 -8.52 -13.26
C GLU A 183 7.74 -9.24 -12.03
N PRO A 184 7.58 -8.57 -10.87
CA PRO A 184 6.98 -9.20 -9.70
C PRO A 184 5.48 -9.47 -9.93
N SER A 185 5.02 -10.65 -9.52
CA SER A 185 3.60 -11.03 -9.58
C SER A 185 3.17 -11.71 -8.28
N VAL A 186 1.86 -11.71 -8.03
CA VAL A 186 1.27 -12.39 -6.86
C VAL A 186 1.60 -13.87 -6.85
N ASN A 187 1.52 -14.56 -8.01
CA ASN A 187 1.80 -15.99 -8.08
C ASN A 187 3.27 -16.30 -7.76
N LYS A 188 4.21 -15.50 -8.30
CA LYS A 188 5.64 -15.65 -7.98
C LYS A 188 5.90 -15.40 -6.49
N PHE A 189 5.28 -14.37 -5.91
CA PHE A 189 5.39 -14.11 -4.47
C PHE A 189 4.87 -15.31 -3.66
N LEU A 190 3.66 -15.80 -3.96
CA LEU A 190 3.04 -16.93 -3.25
C LEU A 190 3.74 -18.28 -3.50
N TYR A 191 4.55 -18.39 -4.55
CA TYR A 191 5.44 -19.54 -4.76
C TYR A 191 6.54 -19.62 -3.69
N PHE A 192 7.07 -18.49 -3.24
CA PHE A 192 8.14 -18.39 -2.22
C PHE A 192 7.60 -18.18 -0.79
N PHE A 193 6.46 -17.52 -0.63
CA PHE A 193 5.89 -17.16 0.66
C PHE A 193 4.54 -17.83 0.90
N GLN A 194 4.31 -18.26 2.14
CA GLN A 194 3.01 -18.68 2.61
C GLN A 194 2.40 -17.56 3.45
N VAL A 195 1.08 -17.41 3.38
CA VAL A 195 0.32 -16.45 4.18
C VAL A 195 -0.64 -17.22 5.08
N LYS A 196 -0.57 -16.93 6.38
CA LYS A 196 -1.42 -17.59 7.38
C LYS A 196 -2.36 -16.57 8.01
N VAL A 197 -3.59 -17.02 8.20
CA VAL A 197 -4.66 -16.33 8.91
C VAL A 197 -4.96 -17.17 10.15
N PHE A 198 -5.08 -16.55 11.32
CA PHE A 198 -5.28 -17.25 12.59
C PHE A 198 -6.47 -16.68 13.36
N GLY A 199 -7.30 -17.56 13.92
CA GLY A 199 -8.26 -17.28 15.00
C GLY A 199 -9.10 -16.01 14.83
N LYS A 200 -9.33 -15.31 15.96
CA LYS A 200 -9.80 -13.90 15.92
C LYS A 200 -8.74 -13.06 15.21
N MET A 201 -9.19 -12.17 14.34
CA MET A 201 -8.34 -11.46 13.39
C MET A 201 -7.26 -10.63 14.08
N GLU A 202 -6.02 -11.01 13.79
CA GLU A 202 -4.81 -10.22 14.04
C GLU A 202 -4.17 -9.83 12.71
N TRP A 203 -2.97 -9.24 12.79
CA TRP A 203 -2.20 -8.91 11.60
C TRP A 203 -1.80 -10.15 10.79
N ILE A 204 -2.05 -10.08 9.49
CA ILE A 204 -1.77 -11.15 8.54
C ILE A 204 -0.27 -11.24 8.29
N SER A 205 0.26 -12.43 8.58
CA SER A 205 1.69 -12.71 8.58
C SER A 205 2.07 -13.65 7.45
N ALA A 206 3.06 -13.24 6.66
CA ALA A 206 3.71 -14.09 5.68
C ALA A 206 5.01 -14.67 6.23
N SER A 207 5.42 -15.83 5.71
CA SER A 207 6.72 -16.44 5.99
C SER A 207 7.24 -17.16 4.76
N GLY A 208 8.57 -17.30 4.63
CA GLY A 208 9.15 -18.13 3.57
C GLY A 208 8.64 -19.58 3.64
N ARG A 209 8.41 -20.20 2.48
CA ARG A 209 8.03 -21.61 2.36
C ARG A 209 9.25 -22.51 2.55
N SER A 210 9.02 -23.66 3.20
CA SER A 210 10.06 -24.69 3.33
C SER A 210 10.53 -25.15 1.94
N GLY A 211 11.84 -25.29 1.76
CA GLY A 211 12.46 -25.67 0.48
C GLY A 211 12.43 -24.59 -0.61
N ARG A 212 11.82 -23.42 -0.37
CA ARG A 212 11.72 -22.30 -1.32
C ARG A 212 12.03 -20.97 -0.62
N ARG A 213 12.94 -20.97 0.36
CA ARG A 213 13.23 -19.74 1.10
C ARG A 213 14.02 -18.79 0.22
N LEU A 214 13.46 -17.64 -0.08
CA LEU A 214 14.13 -16.58 -0.86
C LEU A 214 14.60 -15.42 0.03
N LEU A 215 13.79 -15.04 1.02
CA LEU A 215 14.04 -13.90 1.89
C LEU A 215 13.95 -14.27 3.37
N ASN A 216 14.80 -13.66 4.19
CA ASN A 216 14.65 -13.57 5.64
C ASN A 216 13.90 -12.30 6.01
N ALA A 217 13.14 -12.36 7.11
CA ALA A 217 12.37 -11.26 7.67
C ALA A 217 13.21 -9.97 7.82
N PHE A 218 12.55 -8.81 7.75
CA PHE A 218 13.23 -7.52 7.88
C PHE A 218 13.72 -7.27 9.31
N ASP A 219 12.92 -7.66 10.30
CA ASP A 219 13.35 -7.66 11.70
C ASP A 219 12.79 -8.91 12.41
N SER A 220 13.54 -9.42 13.38
CA SER A 220 13.12 -10.52 14.25
C SER A 220 12.33 -10.03 15.47
N SER A 221 12.39 -8.73 15.80
CA SER A 221 11.75 -8.15 16.97
C SER A 221 11.11 -6.78 16.67
N TYR A 222 9.92 -6.81 16.08
CA TYR A 222 9.10 -5.61 15.93
C TYR A 222 8.49 -5.18 17.27
N LYS A 223 8.94 -4.05 17.81
CA LYS A 223 8.36 -3.42 19.00
C LYS A 223 7.76 -2.06 18.63
N ASN A 224 6.73 -1.66 19.38
CA ASN A 224 6.20 -0.29 19.39
C ASN A 224 5.68 0.28 18.05
N TRP A 225 5.28 -0.56 17.08
CA TRP A 225 4.74 -0.10 15.79
C TRP A 225 3.20 -0.05 15.76
N LYS A 226 2.54 -0.86 16.60
CA LYS A 226 1.09 -1.11 16.53
C LYS A 226 0.23 0.13 16.77
N ASN A 227 0.74 1.09 17.55
CA ASN A 227 0.13 2.38 17.85
C ASN A 227 0.66 3.52 16.97
N MET A 228 1.60 3.26 16.05
CA MET A 228 2.19 4.28 15.18
C MET A 228 1.47 4.31 13.82
N PHE A 229 0.14 4.45 13.82
CA PHE A 229 -0.67 4.53 12.60
C PHE A 229 -1.42 5.86 12.48
N PHE A 230 -1.68 6.32 11.27
CA PHE A 230 -2.36 7.58 10.99
C PHE A 230 -3.26 7.41 9.76
N ARG A 231 -4.17 8.35 9.52
CA ARG A 231 -5.04 8.36 8.33
C ARG A 231 -4.33 9.04 7.17
N VAL A 232 -4.49 8.52 5.96
CA VAL A 232 -4.01 9.11 4.70
C VAL A 232 -5.18 9.25 3.75
N ARG A 233 -5.35 10.46 3.20
CA ARG A 233 -6.35 10.76 2.17
C ARG A 233 -5.71 11.44 0.95
N SER A 234 -6.43 11.45 -0.17
CA SER A 234 -6.09 12.30 -1.32
C SER A 234 -6.57 13.74 -1.09
N VAL A 235 -5.93 14.71 -1.77
CA VAL A 235 -6.47 16.06 -1.93
C VAL A 235 -7.57 16.06 -3.01
N CYS A 236 -8.67 16.81 -2.82
CA CYS A 236 -9.85 16.77 -3.71
C CYS A 236 -9.58 17.07 -5.20
N SER A 237 -8.46 17.71 -5.54
CA SER A 237 -8.06 17.98 -6.93
C SER A 237 -7.28 16.84 -7.59
N SER A 238 -6.82 15.86 -6.82
CA SER A 238 -6.15 14.65 -7.31
C SER A 238 -7.11 13.46 -7.20
N TYR A 239 -7.19 12.65 -8.26
CA TYR A 239 -7.94 11.41 -8.20
C TYR A 239 -7.35 10.51 -7.11
N PRO A 240 -8.15 10.00 -6.14
CA PRO A 240 -7.57 9.27 -5.03
C PRO A 240 -6.80 8.05 -5.51
N PHE A 241 -5.53 7.96 -5.13
CA PHE A 241 -4.63 6.91 -5.63
C PHE A 241 -5.07 5.47 -5.34
N PHE A 242 -5.93 5.31 -4.33
CA PHE A 242 -6.50 4.03 -3.91
C PHE A 242 -7.83 3.73 -4.60
N LEU A 243 -8.30 4.57 -5.53
CA LEU A 243 -9.46 4.32 -6.37
C LEU A 243 -9.05 4.05 -7.83
N GLU A 244 -9.83 3.23 -8.52
CA GLU A 244 -9.83 3.02 -9.97
C GLU A 244 -10.86 3.94 -10.60
N GLU A 245 -10.72 4.30 -11.88
CA GLU A 245 -11.71 5.08 -12.63
C GLU A 245 -13.15 4.57 -12.39
N GLY A 246 -14.05 5.47 -11.99
CA GLY A 246 -15.41 5.11 -11.54
C GLY A 246 -15.59 4.96 -10.03
N GLY A 247 -14.57 5.30 -9.23
CA GLY A 247 -14.66 5.41 -7.77
C GLY A 247 -14.56 4.09 -7.00
N LYS A 248 -14.21 2.98 -7.66
CA LYS A 248 -14.04 1.68 -7.02
C LYS A 248 -12.67 1.59 -6.33
N PRO A 249 -12.56 1.08 -5.08
CA PRO A 249 -11.26 0.86 -4.46
C PRO A 249 -10.37 -0.13 -5.22
N ARG A 250 -9.09 0.20 -5.38
CA ARG A 250 -8.04 -0.65 -5.98
C ARG A 250 -7.68 -1.85 -5.10
N PHE A 251 -7.99 -1.76 -3.82
CA PHE A 251 -7.77 -2.77 -2.77
C PHE A 251 -8.66 -2.43 -1.57
N PRO A 252 -8.88 -3.35 -0.61
CA PRO A 252 -9.63 -3.04 0.60
C PRO A 252 -9.01 -1.88 1.39
N LEU A 253 -9.78 -0.82 1.66
CA LEU A 253 -9.28 0.38 2.36
C LEU A 253 -9.19 0.19 3.88
N HIS A 254 -10.08 -0.63 4.43
CA HIS A 254 -10.18 -0.96 5.86
C HIS A 254 -10.14 -2.48 6.06
N TRP A 255 -9.90 -2.91 7.30
CA TRP A 255 -9.73 -4.33 7.62
C TRP A 255 -10.95 -5.15 7.20
N THR A 256 -10.69 -6.31 6.60
CA THR A 256 -11.72 -7.23 6.15
C THR A 256 -11.88 -8.38 7.15
N THR A 257 -13.08 -8.95 7.19
CA THR A 257 -13.39 -10.13 8.00
C THR A 257 -13.00 -11.46 7.33
N ASP A 258 -12.65 -11.43 6.05
CA ASP A 258 -12.44 -12.62 5.21
C ASP A 258 -11.12 -12.54 4.42
N PRO A 259 -9.96 -12.43 5.09
CA PRO A 259 -8.68 -12.49 4.39
C PRO A 259 -8.43 -13.89 3.81
N VAL A 260 -7.79 -13.94 2.65
CA VAL A 260 -7.53 -15.19 1.93
C VAL A 260 -6.17 -15.77 2.34
N PRO A 261 -6.12 -16.93 3.02
CA PRO A 261 -4.86 -17.58 3.35
C PRO A 261 -4.25 -18.28 2.12
N TYR A 262 -2.93 -18.37 2.10
CA TYR A 262 -2.19 -19.16 1.11
C TYR A 262 -1.17 -20.03 1.85
N THR A 263 -1.64 -21.13 2.44
CA THR A 263 -0.80 -22.07 3.19
C THR A 263 -0.11 -23.09 2.28
N THR A 264 -0.72 -23.40 1.14
CA THR A 264 -0.15 -24.23 0.06
C THR A 264 -0.03 -23.40 -1.23
N PHE A 265 0.71 -23.91 -2.22
CA PHE A 265 0.80 -23.28 -3.54
C PHE A 265 0.95 -24.35 -4.61
N GLU A 266 -0.05 -24.41 -5.50
CA GLU A 266 -0.08 -25.30 -6.66
C GLU A 266 0.76 -24.70 -7.79
N VAL A 267 1.75 -25.45 -8.27
CA VAL A 267 2.69 -24.97 -9.31
C VAL A 267 1.98 -24.69 -10.63
N ASP A 268 0.85 -25.34 -10.89
CA ASP A 268 0.03 -25.15 -12.10
C ASP A 268 -0.61 -23.76 -12.19
N ARG A 269 -0.59 -22.98 -11.10
CA ARG A 269 -0.98 -21.56 -11.12
C ARG A 269 0.03 -20.66 -11.83
N LEU A 270 1.26 -21.13 -12.01
CA LEU A 270 2.31 -20.40 -12.72
C LEU A 270 2.21 -20.68 -14.22
N ASP A 271 2.14 -19.62 -15.01
CA ASP A 271 2.33 -19.75 -16.46
C ASP A 271 3.77 -20.17 -16.81
N GLU A 272 4.04 -20.41 -18.09
CA GLU A 272 5.36 -20.87 -18.55
C GLU A 272 6.48 -19.87 -18.23
N VAL A 273 6.21 -18.57 -18.36
CA VAL A 273 7.16 -17.49 -18.06
C VAL A 273 7.39 -17.41 -16.56
N GLU A 274 6.33 -17.41 -15.76
CA GLU A 274 6.43 -17.37 -14.31
C GLU A 274 7.20 -18.59 -13.78
N ARG A 275 6.99 -19.79 -14.37
CA ARG A 275 7.74 -21.01 -14.01
C ARG A 275 9.24 -20.86 -14.26
N TYR A 276 9.63 -20.29 -15.40
CA TYR A 276 11.03 -20.02 -15.68
C TYR A 276 11.61 -19.00 -14.69
N GLU A 277 10.92 -17.89 -14.45
CA GLU A 277 11.38 -16.81 -13.59
C GLU A 277 11.52 -17.23 -12.12
N VAL A 278 10.59 -18.03 -11.57
CA VAL A 278 10.75 -18.55 -10.20
C VAL A 278 11.90 -19.55 -10.09
N GLN A 279 12.27 -20.27 -11.16
CA GLN A 279 13.46 -21.11 -11.16
C GLN A 279 14.72 -20.25 -11.10
N GLN A 280 14.77 -19.17 -11.89
CA GLN A 280 15.88 -18.20 -11.84
C GLN A 280 16.05 -17.60 -10.44
N LEU A 281 14.94 -17.16 -9.82
CA LEU A 281 14.94 -16.63 -8.46
C LEU A 281 15.34 -17.68 -7.41
N SER A 282 15.01 -18.95 -7.65
CA SER A 282 15.37 -20.07 -6.75
C SER A 282 16.87 -20.42 -6.79
N CYS A 283 17.60 -19.98 -7.82
CA CYS A 283 19.06 -20.12 -7.90
C CYS A 283 19.81 -19.05 -7.08
N LEU A 284 19.10 -18.05 -6.56
CA LEU A 284 19.71 -16.96 -5.81
C LEU A 284 19.98 -17.38 -4.35
N SER A 285 20.97 -16.73 -3.74
CA SER A 285 21.20 -16.86 -2.30
C SER A 285 20.05 -16.24 -1.51
N VAL A 286 19.86 -16.67 -0.25
CA VAL A 286 18.83 -16.08 0.61
C VAL A 286 19.24 -14.67 1.01
N PHE A 287 18.38 -13.68 0.75
CA PHE A 287 18.62 -12.29 1.14
C PHE A 287 17.92 -11.93 2.45
N HIS A 288 18.49 -10.98 3.20
CA HIS A 288 17.79 -10.33 4.31
C HIS A 288 17.00 -9.14 3.78
N CYS A 289 15.70 -9.02 4.12
CA CYS A 289 14.86 -7.94 3.60
C CYS A 289 15.45 -6.55 3.89
N ALA A 290 16.00 -6.33 5.08
CA ALA A 290 16.63 -5.05 5.45
C ALA A 290 17.79 -4.65 4.51
N ASN A 291 18.58 -5.62 4.05
CA ASN A 291 19.68 -5.35 3.14
C ASN A 291 19.15 -4.94 1.76
N LEU A 292 18.18 -5.68 1.20
CA LEU A 292 17.59 -5.35 -0.09
C LEU A 292 16.91 -3.98 -0.07
N ILE A 293 16.14 -3.68 0.97
CA ILE A 293 15.47 -2.38 1.10
C ILE A 293 16.49 -1.24 1.23
N GLY A 294 17.58 -1.45 1.99
CA GLY A 294 18.66 -0.46 2.09
C GLY A 294 19.44 -0.24 0.79
N LEU A 295 19.49 -1.23 -0.10
CA LEU A 295 20.09 -1.09 -1.44
C LEU A 295 19.18 -0.35 -2.42
N GLY A 296 17.87 -0.37 -2.19
CA GLY A 296 16.88 0.08 -3.17
C GLY A 296 17.02 -0.68 -4.50
N GLU A 297 16.70 -0.03 -5.61
CA GLU A 297 16.76 -0.63 -6.95
C GLU A 297 18.17 -0.60 -7.58
N ASN A 298 19.22 -0.51 -6.75
CA ASN A 298 20.59 -0.44 -7.22
C ASN A 298 21.13 -1.82 -7.67
N ARG A 299 20.86 -2.15 -8.94
CA ARG A 299 21.31 -3.40 -9.57
C ARG A 299 22.82 -3.66 -9.40
N HIS A 300 23.67 -2.64 -9.57
CA HIS A 300 25.12 -2.81 -9.45
C HIS A 300 25.54 -3.21 -8.04
N ALA A 301 24.87 -2.68 -7.02
CA ALA A 301 25.14 -3.04 -5.64
C ALA A 301 24.62 -4.45 -5.33
N LEU A 302 23.46 -4.84 -5.88
CA LEU A 302 22.94 -6.20 -5.74
C LEU A 302 23.85 -7.25 -6.39
N MET A 303 24.44 -6.95 -7.56
CA MET A 303 25.35 -7.85 -8.27
C MET A 303 26.64 -8.19 -7.49
N LYS A 304 26.94 -7.50 -6.38
CA LYS A 304 28.04 -7.87 -5.48
C LYS A 304 27.71 -9.06 -4.57
N TYR A 305 26.44 -9.43 -4.47
CA TYR A 305 25.95 -10.55 -3.68
C TYR A 305 25.76 -11.84 -4.51
N PHE A 306 26.18 -11.79 -5.77
CA PHE A 306 26.05 -12.79 -6.83
C PHE A 306 27.45 -13.15 -7.37
#